data_AF-A0A6N3BA95-F1
#
_entry.id   AF-A0A6N3BA95-F1
#
_cell.length_a   1.000
_cell.length_b   1.000
_cell.length_c   1.000
_cell.angle_alpha   90.00
_cell.angle_beta   90.00
_cell.angle_gamma   90.00
#
_symmetry.space_group_name_H-M   'P 1'
#
loop_
_entity.id
_entity.type
_entity.pdbx_description
1 polymer ?
#
loop_
_entity_poly.entity_id
_entity_poly.type
_entity_poly.pdbx_seq_one_letter_code
_entity_poly.pdbx_strand_id
1 'polypeptide(L)' 'MKSYSVKKSTKEEYNLIHLDTFDFQATDFYIKYGYKVFLVLDCSPMEHKRYYMKKNIYI' A
#
# COMPACT_ATOMS: atom_id res chain seq x y z
N MET A 1 -5.93 -10.54 -14.80
CA MET A 1 -6.00 -9.97 -13.43
C MET A 1 -4.99 -10.71 -12.57
N LYS A 2 -3.86 -10.11 -12.20
CA LYS A 2 -2.84 -10.78 -11.37
C LYS A 2 -3.39 -10.89 -9.94
N SER A 3 -3.66 -12.12 -9.49
CA SER A 3 -4.08 -12.41 -8.13
C SER A 3 -2.88 -12.31 -7.19
N TYR A 4 -2.86 -11.29 -6.33
CA TYR A 4 -1.89 -11.20 -5.25
C TYR A 4 -2.42 -11.98 -4.05
N SER A 5 -1.88 -13.18 -3.81
CA SER A 5 -2.17 -13.96 -2.61
C SER A 5 -1.38 -13.41 -1.44
N VAL A 6 -2.07 -12.77 -0.49
CA VAL A 6 -1.50 -12.49 0.83
C VAL A 6 -1.34 -13.82 1.56
N LYS A 7 -0.10 -14.33 1.62
CA LYS A 7 0.21 -15.49 2.47
C LYS A 7 0.08 -15.05 3.92
N LYS A 8 -0.81 -15.70 4.65
CA LYS A 8 -1.03 -15.46 6.08
C LYS A 8 0.06 -16.20 6.85
N SER A 9 1.10 -15.47 7.26
CA SER A 9 2.20 -16.00 8.06
C SER A 9 1.69 -16.38 9.45
N THR A 10 2.01 -17.60 9.89
CA THR A 10 1.59 -18.13 11.18
C THR A 10 2.47 -17.58 12.30
N LYS A 11 1.86 -16.89 13.28
CA LYS A 11 2.39 -16.65 14.64
C LYS A 11 3.46 -15.55 14.84
N GLU A 12 3.32 -14.39 14.21
CA GLU A 12 3.99 -13.16 14.66
C GLU A 12 2.96 -12.02 14.72
N GLU A 13 3.02 -11.16 15.75
CA GLU A 13 2.17 -9.97 15.86
C GLU A 13 2.61 -8.92 14.85
N TYR A 14 1.94 -8.88 13.70
CA TYR A 14 2.19 -7.88 12.67
C TYR A 14 1.43 -6.60 12.99
N ASN A 15 2.15 -5.54 13.35
CA ASN A 15 1.51 -4.27 13.70
C ASN A 15 1.33 -3.33 12.50
N LEU A 16 2.01 -3.60 11.38
CA LEU A 16 2.10 -2.69 10.24
C LEU A 16 2.08 -3.45 8.91
N ILE A 17 1.24 -2.99 7.98
CA ILE A 17 1.34 -3.33 6.56
C ILE A 17 1.91 -2.13 5.82
N HIS A 18 2.94 -2.37 5.02
CA HIS A 18 3.55 -1.36 4.15
C HIS A 18 3.50 -1.85 2.69
N LEU A 19 3.11 -0.96 1.78
CA LEU A 19 3.10 -1.19 0.35
C LEU A 19 3.34 0.12 -0.40
N ASP A 20 3.54 0.01 -1.70
CA ASP A 20 3.51 1.14 -2.63
C ASP A 20 2.56 0.88 -3.80
N THR A 21 2.04 1.96 -4.39
CA THR A 21 1.16 1.92 -5.56
C THR A 21 1.33 3.17 -6.41
N PHE A 22 1.15 3.08 -7.73
CA PHE A 22 1.17 4.22 -8.64
C PHE A 22 -0.20 4.89 -8.75
N ASP A 23 -0.23 6.16 -9.19
CA ASP A 23 -1.45 6.92 -9.49
C ASP A 23 -2.40 6.23 -10.48
N PHE A 24 -1.87 5.57 -11.51
CA PHE A 24 -2.65 4.79 -12.48
C PHE A 24 -3.10 3.40 -11.96
N GLN A 25 -2.78 3.08 -10.70
CA GLN A 25 -3.20 1.84 -10.06
C GLN A 25 -4.41 2.09 -9.14
N ALA A 26 -4.28 1.83 -7.84
CA ALA A 26 -5.41 1.66 -6.94
C ALA A 26 -5.24 2.43 -5.62
N THR A 27 -4.73 3.67 -5.66
CA THR A 27 -4.53 4.51 -4.47
C THR A 27 -5.81 4.68 -3.65
N ASP A 28 -6.93 4.98 -4.30
CA ASP A 28 -8.22 5.17 -3.64
C ASP A 28 -8.76 3.91 -2.96
N PHE A 29 -8.47 2.74 -3.55
CA PHE A 29 -8.80 1.45 -2.94
C PHE A 29 -8.09 1.33 -1.58
N TYR A 30 -6.77 1.54 -1.53
CA TYR A 30 -6.03 1.40 -0.28
C TYR A 30 -6.47 2.43 0.77
N ILE A 31 -6.73 3.68 0.37
CA ILE A 31 -7.26 4.71 1.27
C ILE A 31 -8.59 4.26 1.90
N LYS A 32 -9.52 3.74 1.07
CA LYS A 32 -10.82 3.21 1.53
C LYS A 32 -10.68 2.07 2.55
N TYR A 33 -9.63 1.24 2.44
CA TYR A 33 -9.35 0.14 3.37
C TYR A 33 -8.45 0.54 4.55
N GLY A 34 -8.23 1.83 4.80
CA GLY A 34 -7.58 2.36 5.99
C GLY A 34 -6.06 2.47 5.90
N TYR A 35 -5.47 2.37 4.70
CA TYR A 35 -4.08 2.74 4.48
C TYR A 35 -3.94 4.26 4.43
N LYS A 36 -2.81 4.76 4.90
CA LYS A 36 -2.44 6.18 4.87
C LYS A 36 -1.17 6.36 4.06
N VAL A 37 -1.18 7.32 3.14
CA VAL A 37 0.02 7.77 2.42
C VAL A 37 0.98 8.40 3.43
N PHE A 38 2.26 8.03 3.38
CA PHE A 38 3.30 8.68 4.18
C PHE A 38 4.46 9.20 3.33
N LEU A 39 4.57 8.81 2.07
CA LEU A 39 5.51 9.37 1.11
C LEU A 39 4.91 9.32 -0.30
N VAL A 40 5.17 10.36 -1.08
CA VAL A 40 4.84 10.42 -2.50
C VAL A 40 6.13 10.73 -3.23
N LEU A 41 6.46 9.92 -4.24
CA LEU A 41 7.54 10.20 -5.17
C LEU A 41 6.92 10.67 -6.47
N ASP A 42 7.10 11.95 -6.78
CA ASP A 42 6.75 12.49 -8.08
C ASP A 42 7.72 11.99 -9.16
N CYS A 43 7.24 11.99 -10.39
CA CYS A 43 7.99 11.61 -11.58
C CYS A 43 8.57 10.17 -11.57
N SER A 44 7.80 9.21 -11.07
CA SER A 44 8.21 7.81 -10.93
C SER A 44 7.11 6.84 -11.41
N PRO A 45 7.32 6.10 -12.52
CA PRO A 45 8.22 6.44 -13.62
C PRO A 45 7.67 7.63 -14.43
N MET A 46 8.55 8.50 -14.95
CA MET A 46 8.20 9.62 -15.85
C MET A 46 7.29 10.69 -15.25
N GLU A 47 6.00 10.74 -15.64
CA GLU A 47 5.02 11.74 -15.17
C GLU A 47 4.12 11.20 -14.06
N HIS A 48 4.30 9.93 -13.70
CA HIS A 48 3.48 9.26 -12.70
C HIS A 48 3.94 9.53 -11.28
N LYS A 49 3.03 9.35 -10.33
CA LYS A 49 3.32 9.41 -8.89
C LYS A 49 3.33 8.02 -8.29
N ARG A 50 4.33 7.75 -7.45
CA ARG A 50 4.38 6.56 -6.60
C ARG A 50 4.04 6.91 -5.17
N TYR A 51 3.00 6.30 -4.63
CA TYR A 51 2.53 6.47 -3.27
C TYR A 51 3.03 5.33 -2.40
N TYR A 52 3.68 5.64 -1.30
CA TYR A 52 4.02 4.68 -0.26
C TYR A 52 3.00 4.81 0.87
N MET A 53 2.42 3.69 1.25
CA MET A 53 1.24 3.62 2.09
C MET A 53 1.42 2.63 3.22
N LYS A 54 0.89 2.96 4.39
CA LYS A 54 0.92 2.09 5.56
C LYS A 54 -0.44 1.93 6.23
N LYS A 55 -0.69 0.76 6.81
CA LYS A 55 -1.87 0.48 7.63
C LYS A 55 -1.44 -0.18 8.93
N ASN A 56 -1.88 0.36 10.07
CA ASN A 56 -1.74 -0.29 11.36
C ASN A 56 -2.82 -1.38 11.47
N ILE A 57 -2.43 -2.59 11.87
CA ILE A 57 -3.37 -3.73 12.02
C ILE A 57 -4.08 -3.68 13.37
N TYR A 58 -3.45 -3.08 14.39
CA TYR A 58 -3.99 -2.92 15.73
C TYR A 58 -4.06 -1.43 16.10
N ILE A 59 -5.15 -1.04 16.76
CA ILE A 59 -5.36 0.23 17.48
C ILE A 59 -5.89 -0.15 18.86
#